data_AF-A0A0C2WCR7-F1
#
_entry.id   AF-A0A0C2WCR7-F1
#
_cell.length_a   1.000
_cell.length_b   1.000
_cell.length_c   1.000
_cell.angle_alpha   90.00
_cell.angle_beta   90.00
_cell.angle_gamma   90.00
#
_symmetry.space_group_name_H-M   'P 1'
#
loop_
_entity.id
_entity.type
_entity.pdbx_description
1 polymer ?
#
loop_
_entity_poly.entity_id
_entity_poly.type
_entity_poly.pdbx_seq_one_letter_code
_entity_poly.pdbx_strand_id
1 'polypeptide(L)'
;MTSVPQTGSISSVLALQEASQLALTIVNVSQKIRRNKAAFNRLANDTSKFVDDMINYYGIMEGYFPLEVPEDLAVVFQRTVNSLKSSRNFTRNVASRNFFTAFLFSRSDMNELETHELTLLMNKGSFKMISNAYIKGLITKLSAETVEALTQRFRAV
;
A
#
# COMPACT_ATOMS: atom_id res chain seq x y z
N MET A 1 8.49 23.14 3.78
CA MET A 1 7.12 22.85 3.32
C MET A 1 7.00 21.34 3.18
N THR A 2 6.32 20.67 4.11
CA THR A 2 6.01 19.23 4.01
C THR A 2 4.63 19.10 3.40
N SER A 3 4.58 18.64 2.15
CA SER A 3 3.34 18.36 1.42
C SER A 3 2.50 17.32 2.16
N VAL A 4 1.22 17.62 2.35
CA VAL A 4 0.20 16.66 2.81
C VAL A 4 0.14 15.52 1.78
N PRO A 5 0.07 14.24 2.19
CA PRO A 5 -0.12 13.14 1.23
C PRO A 5 -1.46 13.34 0.53
N GLN A 6 -1.42 13.59 -0.78
CA GLN A 6 -2.60 13.58 -1.62
C GLN A 6 -2.94 12.11 -1.87
N THR A 7 -4.04 11.61 -1.32
CA THR A 7 -4.65 10.36 -1.79
C THR A 7 -5.11 10.59 -3.22
N GLY A 8 -4.21 10.36 -4.18
CA GLY A 8 -4.39 10.58 -5.60
C GLY A 8 -5.07 9.40 -6.28
N SER A 9 -5.93 9.71 -7.25
CA SER A 9 -6.70 8.82 -8.15
C SER A 9 -7.55 7.72 -7.48
N ILE A 10 -8.86 7.80 -7.70
CA ILE A 10 -9.81 6.72 -7.36
C ILE A 10 -9.43 5.51 -8.22
N SER A 11 -8.80 4.51 -7.63
CA SER A 11 -8.51 3.23 -8.30
C SER A 11 -9.82 2.55 -8.71
N SER A 12 -9.85 1.86 -9.85
CA SER A 12 -10.99 1.03 -10.26
C SER A 12 -11.19 -0.20 -9.35
N VAL A 13 -10.18 -0.55 -8.55
CA VAL A 13 -10.20 -1.69 -7.64
C VAL A 13 -10.75 -1.28 -6.27
N LEU A 14 -11.87 -1.88 -5.87
CA LEU A 14 -12.54 -1.59 -4.58
C LEU A 14 -11.59 -1.72 -3.37
N ALA A 15 -10.74 -2.75 -3.35
CA ALA A 15 -9.78 -2.95 -2.27
C ALA A 15 -8.77 -1.79 -2.16
N LEU A 16 -8.35 -1.21 -3.28
CA LEU A 16 -7.42 -0.07 -3.28
C LEU A 16 -8.12 1.24 -2.88
N GLN A 17 -9.38 1.42 -3.26
CA GLN A 17 -10.20 2.54 -2.77
C GLN A 17 -10.37 2.46 -1.24
N GLU A 18 -10.70 1.27 -0.71
CA GLU A 18 -10.84 1.06 0.73
C GLU A 18 -9.51 1.28 1.45
N ALA A 19 -8.40 0.76 0.92
CA ALA A 19 -7.06 0.98 1.46
C ALA A 19 -6.71 2.48 1.53
N SER A 20 -7.05 3.25 0.49
CA SER A 20 -6.82 4.71 0.45
C SER A 20 -7.59 5.44 1.54
N GLN A 21 -8.88 5.12 1.73
CA GLN A 21 -9.69 5.71 2.80
C GLN A 21 -9.18 5.36 4.20
N LEU A 22 -8.72 4.11 4.39
CA LEU A 22 -8.13 3.66 5.65
C LEU A 22 -6.81 4.39 5.93
N ALA A 23 -5.94 4.52 4.93
CA ALA A 23 -4.68 5.25 5.03
C ALA A 23 -4.90 6.72 5.42
N LEU A 24 -5.82 7.41 4.74
CA LEU A 24 -6.19 8.79 5.06
C LEU A 24 -6.73 8.91 6.50
N THR A 25 -7.54 7.95 6.94
CA THR A 25 -8.04 7.91 8.31
C THR A 25 -6.90 7.77 9.32
N ILE A 26 -5.94 6.87 9.07
CA ILE A 26 -4.76 6.67 9.92
C ILE A 26 -3.95 7.96 10.02
N VAL A 27 -3.70 8.65 8.90
CA VAL A 27 -3.01 9.94 8.87
C VAL A 27 -3.72 10.97 9.74
N ASN A 28 -5.02 11.16 9.54
CA ASN A 28 -5.81 12.16 10.26
C ASN A 28 -5.92 11.86 11.77
N VAL A 29 -6.05 10.59 12.14
CA VAL A 29 -6.15 10.17 13.54
C VAL A 29 -4.81 10.29 14.24
N SER A 30 -3.70 9.97 13.56
CA SER A 30 -2.35 10.02 14.14
C SER A 30 -1.94 11.42 14.58
N GLN A 31 -2.46 12.46 13.91
CA GLN A 31 -2.23 13.86 14.30
C GLN A 31 -2.74 14.20 15.71
N LYS A 32 -3.75 13.46 16.20
CA LYS A 32 -4.38 13.66 17.52
C LYS A 32 -3.66 12.93 18.65
N ILE A 33 -2.69 12.07 18.32
CA ILE A 33 -1.98 11.25 19.31
C ILE A 33 -1.01 12.11 20.13
N ARG A 34 -1.06 11.93 21.46
CA ARG A 34 -0.33 12.74 22.44
C ARG A 34 1.06 12.22 22.76
N ARG A 35 1.28 10.90 22.70
CA ARG A 35 2.53 10.21 23.07
C ARG A 35 3.09 9.45 21.86
N ASN A 36 4.42 9.29 21.80
CA ASN A 36 5.09 8.60 20.69
C ASN A 36 4.75 9.17 19.30
N LYS A 37 4.40 10.46 19.22
CA LYS A 37 3.84 11.09 18.01
C LYS A 37 4.69 10.89 16.76
N ALA A 38 6.01 10.92 16.90
CA ALA A 38 6.93 10.69 15.78
C ALA A 38 6.80 9.29 15.18
N ALA A 39 6.62 8.27 16.01
CA ALA A 39 6.44 6.89 15.55
C ALA A 39 5.07 6.71 14.85
N PHE A 40 4.00 7.24 15.44
CA PHE A 40 2.68 7.20 14.79
C PHE A 40 2.63 7.97 13.47
N ASN A 41 3.29 9.13 13.39
CA ASN A 41 3.42 9.87 12.14
C ASN A 41 4.21 9.10 11.09
N ARG A 42 5.23 8.34 11.48
CA ARG A 42 5.99 7.48 10.58
C ARG A 42 5.12 6.36 10.02
N LEU A 43 4.43 5.61 10.89
CA LEU A 43 3.48 4.57 10.49
C LEU A 43 2.42 5.11 9.52
N ALA A 44 1.87 6.30 9.79
CA ALA A 44 0.89 6.94 8.94
C ALA A 44 1.44 7.31 7.55
N ASN A 45 2.63 7.90 7.50
CA ASN A 45 3.29 8.25 6.24
C ASN A 45 3.64 6.99 5.43
N ASP A 46 4.18 5.97 6.08
CA ASP A 46 4.56 4.71 5.42
C ASP A 46 3.33 3.97 4.88
N THR A 47 2.23 4.01 5.64
CA THR A 47 0.93 3.48 5.21
C THR A 47 0.42 4.20 3.96
N SER A 48 0.36 5.54 3.98
CA SER A 48 -0.11 6.32 2.83
C SER A 48 0.75 6.05 1.60
N LYS A 49 2.08 6.14 1.75
CA LYS A 49 3.02 5.91 0.66
C LYS A 49 2.87 4.51 0.07
N PHE A 50 2.69 3.49 0.91
CA PHE A 50 2.53 2.13 0.43
C PHE A 50 1.23 1.94 -0.36
N VAL A 51 0.12 2.55 0.09
CA VAL A 51 -1.14 2.52 -0.66
C VAL A 51 -1.02 3.26 -1.99
N ASP A 52 -0.38 4.44 -1.99
CA ASP A 52 -0.12 5.19 -3.21
C ASP A 52 0.76 4.39 -4.19
N ASP A 53 1.80 3.70 -3.70
CA ASP A 53 2.65 2.81 -4.50
C ASP A 53 1.81 1.71 -5.19
N MET A 54 0.85 1.10 -4.47
CA MET A 54 -0.03 0.06 -5.04
C MET A 54 -1.01 0.62 -6.08
N ILE A 55 -1.61 1.78 -5.81
CA ILE A 55 -2.53 2.45 -6.73
C ILE A 55 -1.81 2.83 -8.02
N ASN A 56 -0.63 3.44 -7.91
CA ASN A 56 0.17 3.84 -9.05
C ASN A 56 0.62 2.63 -9.88
N TYR A 57 1.08 1.56 -9.22
CA TYR A 57 1.43 0.32 -9.91
C TYR A 57 0.24 -0.27 -10.66
N TYR A 58 -0.92 -0.39 -10.01
CA TYR A 58 -2.08 -0.98 -10.66
C TYR A 58 -2.59 -0.11 -11.80
N GLY A 59 -2.61 1.22 -11.65
CA GLY A 59 -2.99 2.14 -12.73
C GLY A 59 -2.10 2.03 -13.97
N ILE A 60 -0.80 1.73 -13.81
CA ILE A 60 0.10 1.46 -14.94
C ILE A 60 -0.20 0.10 -15.59
N MET A 61 -0.51 -0.90 -14.76
CA MET A 61 -0.67 -2.29 -15.19
C MET A 61 -2.08 -2.64 -15.66
N GLU A 62 -3.09 -1.80 -15.38
CA GLU A 62 -4.50 -2.06 -15.64
C GLU A 62 -4.75 -2.45 -17.11
N GLY A 63 -4.15 -1.74 -18.06
CA GLY A 63 -4.27 -2.04 -19.49
C GLY A 63 -3.66 -3.38 -19.94
N TYR A 64 -2.85 -4.02 -19.09
CA TYR A 64 -2.23 -5.32 -19.35
C TYR A 64 -2.98 -6.48 -18.69
N PHE A 65 -4.07 -6.20 -17.98
CA PHE A 65 -4.93 -7.19 -17.33
C PHE A 65 -6.31 -7.23 -18.01
N PRO A 66 -6.49 -8.05 -19.06
CA PRO A 66 -7.64 -7.98 -19.95
C PRO A 66 -8.97 -8.47 -19.36
N LEU A 67 -8.95 -9.17 -18.22
CA LEU A 67 -10.15 -9.79 -17.64
C LEU A 67 -10.47 -9.22 -16.25
N GLU A 68 -9.48 -9.10 -15.38
CA GLU A 68 -9.64 -8.62 -14.00
C GLU A 68 -8.28 -8.47 -13.30
N VAL A 69 -8.28 -7.97 -12.06
CA VAL A 69 -7.11 -7.96 -11.18
C VAL A 69 -6.62 -9.41 -11.02
N PRO A 70 -5.34 -9.71 -11.30
CA PRO A 70 -4.80 -11.04 -11.07
C PRO A 70 -4.96 -11.48 -9.61
N GLU A 71 -5.30 -12.75 -9.39
CA GLU A 71 -5.64 -13.30 -8.07
C GLU A 71 -4.59 -12.99 -7.00
N ASP A 72 -3.30 -13.20 -7.31
CA ASP A 72 -2.20 -12.92 -6.39
C ASP A 72 -2.15 -11.45 -5.95
N LEU A 73 -2.41 -10.52 -6.88
CA LEU A 73 -2.48 -9.08 -6.58
C LEU A 73 -3.73 -8.76 -5.75
N ALA A 74 -4.88 -9.35 -6.09
CA ALA A 74 -6.11 -9.18 -5.32
C ALA A 74 -5.95 -9.65 -3.87
N VAL A 75 -5.29 -10.79 -3.65
CA VAL A 75 -4.97 -11.32 -2.32
C VAL A 75 -4.07 -10.34 -1.55
N VAL A 76 -3.04 -9.77 -2.17
CA VAL A 76 -2.16 -8.78 -1.54
C VAL A 76 -2.91 -7.50 -1.19
N PHE A 77 -3.78 -7.01 -2.09
CA PHE A 77 -4.59 -5.81 -1.83
C PHE A 77 -5.53 -6.05 -0.64
N GLN A 78 -6.23 -7.19 -0.61
CA GLN A 78 -7.12 -7.53 0.49
C GLN A 78 -6.38 -7.73 1.82
N ARG A 79 -5.20 -8.38 1.79
CA ARG A 79 -4.34 -8.52 2.97
C ARG A 79 -3.90 -7.16 3.50
N THR A 80 -3.59 -6.24 2.59
CA THR A 80 -3.24 -4.87 2.97
C THR A 80 -4.41 -4.15 3.61
N VAL A 81 -5.61 -4.21 3.01
CA VAL A 81 -6.84 -3.66 3.61
C VAL A 81 -7.05 -4.17 5.03
N ASN A 82 -6.93 -5.48 5.24
CA ASN A 82 -7.12 -6.08 6.56
C ASN A 82 -6.10 -5.58 7.58
N SER A 83 -4.83 -5.45 7.19
CA SER A 83 -3.79 -4.87 8.04
C SER A 83 -4.10 -3.40 8.38
N LEU A 84 -4.53 -2.61 7.39
CA LEU A 84 -4.89 -1.21 7.59
C LEU A 84 -6.13 -1.03 8.48
N LYS A 85 -7.11 -1.95 8.42
CA LYS A 85 -8.24 -1.96 9.37
C LYS A 85 -7.75 -2.10 10.80
N SER A 86 -6.84 -3.04 11.05
CA SER A 86 -6.24 -3.23 12.36
C SER A 86 -5.45 -2.00 12.82
N SER A 87 -4.57 -1.46 11.97
CA SER A 87 -3.81 -0.23 12.27
C SER A 87 -4.71 0.98 12.52
N ARG A 88 -5.81 1.11 11.76
CA ARG A 88 -6.80 2.18 11.92
C ARG A 88 -7.55 2.04 13.25
N ASN A 89 -7.89 0.83 13.67
CA ASN A 89 -8.54 0.62 14.96
C ASN A 89 -7.57 0.91 16.12
N PHE A 90 -6.34 0.42 16.03
CA PHE A 90 -5.28 0.71 16.99
C PHE A 90 -5.03 2.22 17.14
N THR A 91 -4.81 2.94 16.04
CA THR A 91 -4.58 4.39 16.07
C THR A 91 -5.77 5.17 16.64
N ARG A 92 -7.02 4.76 16.35
CA ARG A 92 -8.22 5.36 16.97
C ARG A 92 -8.28 5.13 18.47
N ASN A 93 -7.94 3.92 18.93
CA ASN A 93 -7.90 3.58 20.34
C ASN A 93 -6.84 4.38 21.09
N VAL A 94 -5.67 4.58 20.49
CA VAL A 94 -4.60 5.38 21.12
C VAL A 94 -4.98 6.86 21.14
N ALA A 95 -5.55 7.38 20.05
CA ALA A 95 -5.93 8.79 19.93
C ALA A 95 -7.09 9.20 20.86
N SER A 96 -7.96 8.27 21.26
CA SER A 96 -9.09 8.55 22.16
C SER A 96 -8.70 8.61 23.64
N ARG A 97 -7.48 8.20 24.00
CA ARG A 97 -7.03 8.14 25.40
C ARG A 97 -6.83 9.54 25.99
N ASN A 98 -7.24 9.68 27.24
CA ASN A 98 -6.91 10.85 28.06
C ASN A 98 -5.40 10.86 28.40
N PHE A 99 -4.93 11.93 29.03
CA PHE A 99 -3.50 12.11 29.34
C PHE A 99 -2.92 10.99 30.21
N PHE A 100 -3.62 10.59 31.29
CA PHE A 100 -3.14 9.57 32.23
C PHE A 100 -3.05 8.20 31.57
N THR A 101 -4.10 7.77 30.87
CA THR A 101 -4.12 6.50 30.13
C THR A 101 -3.05 6.49 29.04
N ALA A 102 -2.89 7.58 28.28
CA ALA A 102 -1.85 7.67 27.26
C ALA A 102 -0.42 7.56 27.84
N PHE A 103 -0.21 8.01 29.08
CA PHE A 103 1.07 7.85 29.77
C PHE A 103 1.29 6.41 30.25
N LEU A 104 0.30 5.80 30.91
CA LEU A 104 0.41 4.45 31.46
C LEU A 104 0.67 3.39 30.38
N PHE A 105 0.03 3.53 29.23
CA PHE A 105 0.13 2.56 28.15
C PHE A 105 1.20 2.90 27.10
N SER A 106 2.00 3.95 27.29
CA SER A 106 2.91 4.43 26.25
C SER A 106 3.91 3.39 25.76
N ARG A 107 4.37 2.49 26.65
CA ARG A 107 5.28 1.39 26.30
C ARG A 107 4.55 0.26 25.57
N SER A 108 3.35 -0.10 26.01
CA SER A 108 2.52 -1.09 25.32
C SER A 108 2.19 -0.63 23.90
N ASP A 109 1.86 0.65 23.74
CA ASP A 109 1.55 1.25 22.44
C ASP A 109 2.76 1.21 21.49
N MET A 110 3.99 1.35 22.00
CA MET A 110 5.18 1.19 21.16
C MET A 110 5.35 -0.23 20.64
N ASN A 111 5.14 -1.24 21.50
CA ASN A 111 5.26 -2.65 21.09
C ASN A 111 4.18 -3.03 20.05
N GLU A 112 2.95 -2.56 20.26
CA GLU A 112 1.84 -2.79 19.32
C GLU A 112 2.07 -2.04 18.00
N LEU A 113 2.60 -0.81 18.07
CA LEU A 113 3.01 -0.04 16.89
C LEU A 113 4.08 -0.76 16.08
N GLU A 114 5.10 -1.32 16.72
CA GLU A 114 6.14 -2.11 16.05
C GLU A 114 5.55 -3.33 15.32
N THR A 115 4.55 -3.98 15.92
CA THR A 115 3.83 -5.10 15.28
C THR A 115 3.12 -4.64 13.99
N HIS A 116 2.50 -3.46 14.00
CA HIS A 116 1.88 -2.88 12.82
C HIS A 116 2.92 -2.48 11.75
N GLU A 117 4.04 -1.89 12.15
CA GLU A 117 5.13 -1.54 11.23
C GLU A 117 5.72 -2.81 10.55
N LEU A 118 5.95 -3.88 11.31
CA LEU A 118 6.41 -5.16 10.78
C LEU A 118 5.40 -5.77 9.81
N THR A 119 4.11 -5.76 10.15
CA THR A 119 3.05 -6.29 9.27
C THR A 119 2.98 -5.50 7.96
N LEU A 120 3.09 -4.17 8.03
CA LEU A 120 3.13 -3.30 6.86
C LEU A 120 4.35 -3.60 5.97
N LEU A 121 5.52 -3.80 6.60
CA LEU A 121 6.76 -4.16 5.89
C LEU A 121 6.63 -5.52 5.18
N MET A 122 6.04 -6.51 5.83
CA MET A 122 5.78 -7.82 5.24
C MET A 122 4.85 -7.71 4.02
N ASN A 123 3.74 -6.97 4.15
CA ASN A 123 2.81 -6.75 3.03
C ASN A 123 3.49 -6.03 1.87
N LYS A 124 4.33 -5.02 2.16
CA LYS A 124 5.14 -4.33 1.15
C LYS A 124 6.13 -5.26 0.45
N GLY A 125 6.76 -6.17 1.20
CA GLY A 125 7.64 -7.20 0.66
C GLY A 125 6.90 -8.14 -0.30
N SER A 126 5.73 -8.65 0.10
CA SER A 126 4.89 -9.50 -0.75
C SER A 126 4.45 -8.78 -2.02
N PHE A 127 3.96 -7.54 -1.87
CA PHE A 127 3.56 -6.73 -3.01
C PHE A 127 4.72 -6.53 -3.99
N LYS A 128 5.89 -6.11 -3.50
CA LYS A 128 7.08 -5.89 -4.34
C LYS A 128 7.51 -7.15 -5.09
N MET A 129 7.45 -8.31 -4.44
CA MET A 129 7.80 -9.58 -5.08
C MET A 129 6.86 -9.89 -6.24
N ILE A 130 5.55 -9.79 -6.00
CA ILE A 130 4.50 -10.08 -6.98
C ILE A 130 4.53 -9.06 -8.12
N SER A 131 4.62 -7.76 -7.80
CA SER A 131 4.68 -6.68 -8.80
C SER A 131 5.91 -6.83 -9.71
N ASN A 132 7.06 -7.19 -9.16
CA ASN A 132 8.27 -7.43 -9.94
C ASN A 132 8.14 -8.63 -10.87
N ALA A 133 7.43 -9.69 -10.45
CA ALA A 133 7.19 -10.86 -11.29
C ALA A 133 6.35 -10.47 -12.53
N TYR A 134 5.28 -9.70 -12.33
CA TYR A 134 4.46 -9.20 -13.44
C TYR A 134 5.23 -8.24 -14.36
N ILE A 135 6.00 -7.30 -13.82
CA ILE A 135 6.83 -6.39 -14.64
C ILE A 135 7.83 -7.19 -15.48
N LYS A 136 8.52 -8.17 -14.89
CA LYS A 136 9.46 -9.03 -15.64
C LYS A 136 8.75 -9.83 -16.72
N GLY A 137 7.59 -10.42 -16.41
CA GLY A 137 6.77 -11.14 -17.38
C GLY A 137 6.35 -10.26 -18.56
N LEU A 138 5.97 -9.01 -18.27
CA LEU A 138 5.61 -8.03 -19.29
C LEU A 138 6.80 -7.66 -20.18
N ILE A 139 7.97 -7.39 -19.59
CA ILE A 139 9.20 -7.10 -20.35
C ILE A 139 9.56 -8.26 -21.28
N THR A 140 9.49 -9.50 -20.79
CA THR A 140 9.76 -10.69 -21.61
C THR A 140 8.77 -10.80 -22.77
N LYS A 141 7.48 -10.59 -22.53
CA LYS A 141 6.44 -10.64 -23.57
C LYS A 141 6.67 -9.57 -24.64
N LEU A 142 6.88 -8.32 -24.24
CA LEU A 142 7.15 -7.21 -25.15
C LEU A 142 8.42 -7.45 -25.99
N SER A 143 9.46 -8.02 -25.38
CA SER A 143 10.70 -8.36 -26.09
C SER A 143 10.47 -9.44 -27.15
N ALA A 144 9.66 -10.47 -26.84
CA ALA A 144 9.34 -11.53 -27.78
C ALA A 144 8.50 -11.02 -28.96
N GLU A 145 7.47 -10.21 -28.70
CA GLU A 145 6.63 -9.59 -29.73
C GLU A 145 7.46 -8.68 -30.66
N THR A 146 8.42 -7.93 -30.10
CA THR A 146 9.32 -7.07 -30.89
C THR A 146 10.25 -7.89 -31.79
N VAL A 147 10.82 -8.98 -31.27
CA VAL A 147 11.68 -9.89 -32.05
C VAL A 147 10.88 -10.58 -33.16
N GLU A 148 9.65 -11.00 -32.88
CA GLU A 148 8.77 -11.61 -33.87
C GLU A 148 8.39 -10.62 -34.98
N ALA A 149 7.99 -9.40 -34.62
CA ALA A 149 7.66 -8.35 -35.58
C ALA A 149 8.84 -7.98 -36.49
N LEU A 150 10.06 -7.93 -35.94
CA LEU A 150 11.28 -7.73 -36.73
C LEU A 150 11.53 -8.91 -37.67
N THR A 151 11.40 -10.14 -37.18
CA THR A 151 11.59 -11.36 -37.99
C THR A 151 10.61 -11.43 -39.15
N GLN A 152 9.34 -11.07 -38.92
CA GLN A 152 8.32 -11.02 -39.97
C GLN A 152 8.64 -9.96 -41.03
N ARG A 153 9.13 -8.78 -40.63
CA ARG A 153 9.58 -7.74 -41.57
C ARG A 153 10.76 -8.19 -42.44
N PHE A 154 11.72 -8.90 -41.87
CA PHE A 154 12.87 -9.42 -42.62
C PHE A 154 12.51 -10.57 -43.58
N ARG A 155 11.44 -11.34 -43.32
CA ARG A 155 10.96 -12.40 -44.22
C ARG A 155 10.10 -11.90 -45.38
N ALA A 156 9.64 -10.65 -45.33
CA ALA A 156 8.80 -10.05 -46.37
C ALA A 156 9.60 -9.27 -47.45
N VAL A 157 10.94 -9.30 -47.36
CA VAL A 157 11.91 -8.71 -48.31
C VAL A 157 12.63 -9.84 -49.03
#